data_AF-A0A8C0V9Q2-F1
#
_entry.id   AF-A0A8C0V9Q2-F1
#
_cell.length_a   1.000
_cell.length_b   1.000
_cell.length_c   1.000
_cell.angle_alpha   90.00
_cell.angle_beta   90.00
_cell.angle_gamma   90.00
#
_symmetry.space_group_name_H-M   'P 1'
#
loop_
_entity.id
_entity.type
_entity.pdbx_description
1 polymer ?
#
loop_
_entity_poly.entity_id
_entity_poly.type
_entity_poly.pdbx_seq_one_letter_code
_entity_poly.pdbx_strand_id
1 'polypeptide(L)'
;MCPRRRAILKQQEWESCCLQDMALATEQDHARNDHEALLNFQSARDDIKNKCWQDQQYSRLQLVARLEGLWDQIQSARRSYAQSTERKKVEFDELKRKCEKSSREIDVQAEKLQKLQDLVTATKEQMAAHLQESEKQCQHIQEDKDHALQKLQKLRAQISQAGATAHTHLVTLTCQCSATLKVLQQVVEKAQRILRLAEMCRRLETEEEKVLPFYPSSLSESEQQKALRVLEETPTEPLARAMKDYMGLERFWQRFNKAKLEEKALEQARAALANRNQHLRKLLQQYLSGAAVSQKVPRNPHPILTIKQKPHPKK
;
A
#
# COMPACT_ATOMS: atom_id res chain seq x y z
N MET A 1 -167.26 -126.10 2.97
CA MET A 1 -168.26 -125.17 3.55
C MET A 1 -167.63 -124.61 4.83
N CYS A 2 -167.28 -123.33 5.03
CA CYS A 2 -167.96 -122.07 4.68
C CYS A 2 -167.00 -120.98 4.09
N PRO A 3 -167.52 -120.06 3.23
CA PRO A 3 -166.75 -119.14 2.38
C PRO A 3 -166.09 -117.90 3.03
N ARG A 4 -166.20 -117.68 4.35
CA ARG A 4 -165.71 -116.45 5.01
C ARG A 4 -164.19 -116.37 5.24
N ARG A 5 -163.49 -117.49 5.44
CA ARG A 5 -162.04 -117.49 5.80
C ARG A 5 -161.11 -117.16 4.63
N ARG A 6 -161.57 -117.37 3.38
CA ARG A 6 -160.79 -117.13 2.16
C ARG A 6 -160.71 -115.65 1.77
N ALA A 7 -161.68 -114.84 2.21
CA ALA A 7 -161.69 -113.39 1.96
C ALA A 7 -160.72 -112.64 2.89
N ILE A 8 -160.61 -113.07 4.16
CA ILE A 8 -159.75 -112.42 5.17
C ILE A 8 -158.26 -112.61 4.84
N LEU A 9 -157.85 -113.78 4.37
CA LEU A 9 -156.45 -114.02 3.99
C LEU A 9 -156.01 -113.21 2.76
N LYS A 10 -156.91 -113.03 1.77
CA LYS A 10 -156.62 -112.16 0.61
C LYS A 10 -156.52 -110.69 1.00
N GLN A 11 -157.30 -110.24 1.98
CA GLN A 11 -157.21 -108.89 2.53
C GLN A 11 -155.84 -108.68 3.22
N GLN A 12 -155.41 -109.63 4.05
CA GLN A 12 -154.10 -109.55 4.72
C GLN A 12 -152.92 -109.59 3.76
N GLU A 13 -152.96 -110.43 2.72
CA GLU A 13 -151.88 -110.48 1.71
C GLU A 13 -151.77 -109.16 0.94
N TRP A 14 -152.89 -108.52 0.62
CA TRP A 14 -152.89 -107.23 -0.05
C TRP A 14 -152.36 -106.10 0.85
N GLU A 15 -152.78 -106.05 2.11
CA GLU A 15 -152.30 -105.05 3.09
C GLU A 15 -150.80 -105.21 3.39
N SER A 16 -150.30 -106.45 3.50
CA SER A 16 -148.88 -106.71 3.73
C SER A 16 -148.02 -106.31 2.52
N CYS A 17 -148.52 -106.49 1.30
CA CYS A 17 -147.83 -106.09 0.08
C CYS A 17 -147.78 -104.56 -0.06
N CYS A 18 -148.89 -103.85 0.21
CA CYS A 18 -148.92 -102.39 0.19
C CYS A 18 -148.00 -101.75 1.24
N LEU A 19 -147.91 -102.30 2.46
CA LEU A 19 -147.00 -101.79 3.48
C LEU A 19 -145.52 -102.01 3.13
N GLN A 20 -145.20 -103.13 2.47
CA GLN A 20 -143.83 -103.39 1.99
C GLN A 20 -143.41 -102.43 0.89
N ASP A 21 -144.31 -102.12 -0.04
CA ASP A 21 -144.05 -101.15 -1.11
C ASP A 21 -143.89 -99.73 -0.56
N MET A 22 -144.69 -99.32 0.43
CA MET A 22 -144.50 -98.02 1.09
C MET A 22 -143.20 -97.95 1.89
N ALA A 23 -142.81 -99.02 2.61
CA ALA A 23 -141.55 -99.08 3.33
C ALA A 23 -140.35 -98.94 2.39
N LEU A 24 -140.36 -99.69 1.27
CA LEU A 24 -139.36 -99.59 0.21
C LEU A 24 -139.32 -98.20 -0.43
N ALA A 25 -140.48 -97.57 -0.67
CA ALA A 25 -140.53 -96.20 -1.19
C ALA A 25 -139.95 -95.19 -0.20
N THR A 26 -140.27 -95.31 1.10
CA THR A 26 -139.71 -94.42 2.13
C THR A 26 -138.21 -94.63 2.34
N GLU A 27 -137.70 -95.87 2.28
CA GLU A 27 -136.26 -96.14 2.34
C GLU A 27 -135.53 -95.60 1.10
N GLN A 28 -136.12 -95.72 -0.09
CA GLN A 28 -135.57 -95.12 -1.30
C GLN A 28 -135.56 -93.59 -1.25
N ASP A 29 -136.61 -92.95 -0.73
CA ASP A 29 -136.65 -91.50 -0.57
C ASP A 29 -135.71 -91.01 0.55
N HIS A 30 -135.55 -91.74 1.65
CA HIS A 30 -134.54 -91.44 2.66
C HIS A 30 -133.12 -91.59 2.10
N ALA A 31 -132.84 -92.66 1.35
CA ALA A 31 -131.54 -92.85 0.70
C ALA A 31 -131.26 -91.77 -0.35
N ARG A 32 -132.28 -91.31 -1.10
CA ARG A 32 -132.17 -90.17 -2.03
C ARG A 32 -131.87 -88.87 -1.29
N ASN A 33 -132.62 -88.57 -0.23
CA ASN A 33 -132.42 -87.35 0.56
C ASN A 33 -131.05 -87.33 1.25
N ASP A 34 -130.58 -88.46 1.78
CA ASP A 34 -129.24 -88.57 2.39
C ASP A 34 -128.14 -88.43 1.33
N HIS A 35 -128.34 -89.00 0.13
CA HIS A 35 -127.42 -88.82 -0.99
C HIS A 35 -127.37 -87.36 -1.46
N GLU A 36 -128.53 -86.71 -1.56
CA GLU A 36 -128.64 -85.30 -1.92
C GLU A 36 -128.02 -84.39 -0.85
N ALA A 37 -128.23 -84.67 0.43
CA ALA A 37 -127.60 -83.95 1.54
C ALA A 37 -126.06 -84.11 1.54
N LEU A 38 -125.55 -85.31 1.26
CA LEU A 38 -124.11 -85.56 1.11
C LEU A 38 -123.52 -84.81 -0.08
N LEU A 39 -124.20 -84.81 -1.22
CA LEU A 39 -123.78 -84.06 -2.41
C LEU A 39 -123.77 -82.55 -2.14
N ASN A 40 -124.82 -82.03 -1.50
CA ASN A 40 -124.92 -80.63 -1.12
C ASN A 40 -123.83 -80.23 -0.12
N PHE A 41 -123.54 -81.07 0.87
CA PHE A 41 -122.45 -80.83 1.82
C PHE A 41 -121.07 -80.88 1.14
N GLN A 42 -120.86 -81.83 0.23
CA GLN A 42 -119.62 -81.91 -0.56
C GLN A 42 -119.44 -80.68 -1.47
N SER A 43 -120.51 -80.24 -2.14
CA SER A 43 -120.51 -79.01 -2.94
C SER A 43 -120.18 -77.80 -2.09
N ALA A 44 -120.87 -77.59 -0.97
CA ALA A 44 -120.62 -76.45 -0.08
C ALA A 44 -119.20 -76.46 0.50
N ARG A 45 -118.67 -77.65 0.84
CA ARG A 45 -117.29 -77.80 1.31
C ARG A 45 -116.29 -77.42 0.23
N ASP A 46 -116.50 -77.90 -0.99
CA ASP A 46 -115.62 -77.63 -2.11
C ASP A 46 -115.72 -76.16 -2.56
N ASP A 47 -116.89 -75.53 -2.46
CA ASP A 47 -117.10 -74.09 -2.68
C ASP A 47 -116.37 -73.25 -1.63
N ILE A 48 -116.45 -73.60 -0.34
CA ILE A 48 -115.70 -72.91 0.72
C ILE A 48 -114.19 -73.07 0.51
N LYS A 49 -113.74 -74.27 0.13
CA LYS A 49 -112.34 -74.54 -0.15
C LYS A 49 -111.85 -73.74 -1.37
N ASN A 50 -112.64 -73.71 -2.44
CA ASN A 50 -112.34 -72.94 -3.65
C ASN A 50 -112.32 -71.44 -3.37
N LYS A 51 -113.28 -70.92 -2.60
CA LYS A 51 -113.35 -69.51 -2.22
C LYS A 51 -112.16 -69.10 -1.34
N CYS A 52 -111.84 -69.89 -0.31
CA CYS A 52 -110.66 -69.66 0.54
C CYS A 52 -109.36 -69.69 -0.28
N TRP A 53 -109.24 -70.64 -1.20
CA TRP A 53 -108.10 -70.70 -2.12
C TRP A 53 -108.04 -69.49 -3.04
N GLN A 54 -109.17 -69.06 -3.61
CA GLN A 54 -109.27 -67.86 -4.45
C GLN A 54 -108.91 -66.59 -3.68
N ASP A 55 -109.43 -66.41 -2.46
CA ASP A 55 -109.12 -65.26 -1.60
C ASP A 55 -107.63 -65.23 -1.20
N GLN A 56 -107.04 -66.40 -0.94
CA GLN A 56 -105.60 -66.52 -0.69
C GLN A 56 -104.78 -66.16 -1.93
N GLN A 57 -105.14 -66.68 -3.11
CA GLN A 57 -104.45 -66.34 -4.35
C GLN A 57 -104.61 -64.85 -4.69
N TYR A 58 -105.80 -64.30 -4.50
CA TYR A 58 -106.10 -62.89 -4.75
C TYR A 58 -105.28 -61.98 -3.82
N SER A 59 -105.26 -62.28 -2.52
CA SER A 59 -104.45 -61.54 -1.55
C SER A 59 -102.96 -61.63 -1.85
N ARG A 60 -102.49 -62.81 -2.29
CA ARG A 60 -101.09 -63.01 -2.71
C ARG A 60 -100.77 -62.18 -3.95
N LEU A 61 -101.61 -62.22 -4.97
CA LEU A 61 -101.48 -61.42 -6.19
C LEU A 61 -101.46 -59.92 -5.89
N GLN A 62 -102.34 -59.43 -5.02
CA GLN A 62 -102.36 -58.02 -4.62
C GLN A 62 -101.09 -57.61 -3.85
N LEU A 63 -100.64 -58.43 -2.91
CA LEU A 63 -99.42 -58.15 -2.15
C LEU A 63 -98.17 -58.18 -3.04
N VAL A 64 -98.08 -59.15 -3.95
CA VAL A 64 -97.00 -59.24 -4.94
C VAL A 64 -97.03 -58.02 -5.86
N ALA A 65 -98.18 -57.63 -6.41
CA ALA A 65 -98.31 -56.44 -7.23
C ALA A 65 -97.91 -55.15 -6.48
N ARG A 66 -98.24 -55.05 -5.19
CA ARG A 66 -97.84 -53.89 -4.37
C ARG A 66 -96.34 -53.88 -4.07
N LEU A 67 -95.74 -55.05 -3.80
CA LEU A 67 -94.29 -55.17 -3.61
C LEU A 67 -93.52 -54.86 -4.90
N GLU A 68 -93.99 -55.34 -6.04
CA GLU A 68 -93.44 -55.03 -7.37
C GLU A 68 -93.55 -53.53 -7.67
N GLY A 69 -94.71 -52.91 -7.41
CA GLY A 69 -94.88 -51.47 -7.57
C GLY A 69 -93.95 -50.63 -6.67
N LEU A 70 -93.76 -51.02 -5.41
CA LEU A 70 -92.80 -50.37 -4.51
C LEU A 70 -91.36 -50.59 -4.96
N TRP A 71 -91.03 -51.78 -5.47
CA TRP A 71 -89.72 -52.09 -6.01
C TRP A 71 -89.40 -51.24 -7.24
N ASP A 72 -90.35 -51.08 -8.15
CA ASP A 72 -90.20 -50.23 -9.34
C ASP A 72 -90.06 -48.75 -8.97
N GLN A 73 -90.76 -48.27 -7.95
CA GLN A 73 -90.59 -46.91 -7.42
C GLN A 73 -89.19 -46.70 -6.83
N ILE A 74 -88.70 -47.65 -6.01
CA ILE A 74 -87.35 -47.58 -5.44
C ILE A 74 -86.30 -47.62 -6.55
N GLN A 75 -86.46 -48.49 -7.55
CA GLN A 75 -85.54 -48.57 -8.68
C GLN A 75 -85.56 -47.29 -9.52
N SER A 76 -86.74 -46.71 -9.74
CA SER A 76 -86.90 -45.46 -10.49
C SER A 76 -86.30 -44.28 -9.74
N ALA A 77 -86.53 -44.17 -8.43
CA ALA A 77 -85.93 -43.15 -7.57
C ALA A 77 -84.39 -43.30 -7.52
N ARG A 78 -83.88 -44.53 -7.40
CA ARG A 78 -82.44 -44.82 -7.43
C ARG A 78 -81.81 -44.43 -8.77
N ARG A 79 -82.46 -44.75 -9.89
CA ARG A 79 -82.00 -44.36 -11.24
C ARG A 79 -82.01 -42.85 -11.42
N SER A 80 -83.07 -42.17 -11.00
CA SER A 80 -83.18 -40.70 -11.09
C SER A 80 -82.12 -40.00 -10.24
N TYR A 81 -81.90 -40.44 -9.00
CA TYR A 81 -80.85 -39.91 -8.14
C TYR A 81 -79.45 -40.17 -8.69
N ALA A 82 -79.19 -41.38 -9.20
CA ALA A 82 -77.94 -41.72 -9.86
C ALA A 82 -77.71 -40.79 -11.06
N GLN A 83 -78.68 -40.64 -11.97
CA GLN A 83 -78.56 -39.77 -13.13
C GLN A 83 -78.35 -38.29 -12.77
N SER A 84 -79.02 -37.79 -11.72
CA SER A 84 -78.89 -36.40 -11.25
C SER A 84 -77.54 -36.12 -10.57
N THR A 85 -76.98 -37.10 -9.85
CA THR A 85 -75.70 -36.95 -9.15
C THR A 85 -74.48 -37.32 -9.99
N GLU A 86 -74.64 -38.16 -11.02
CA GLU A 86 -73.54 -38.63 -11.86
C GLU A 86 -72.80 -37.48 -12.54
N ARG A 87 -73.54 -36.51 -13.11
CA ARG A 87 -72.93 -35.33 -13.75
C ARG A 87 -72.08 -34.54 -12.77
N LYS A 88 -72.60 -34.29 -11.57
CA LYS A 88 -71.88 -33.57 -10.50
C LYS A 88 -70.67 -34.34 -9.98
N LYS A 89 -70.73 -35.68 -9.92
CA LYS A 89 -69.59 -36.53 -9.55
C LYS A 89 -68.46 -36.42 -10.58
N VAL A 90 -68.80 -36.51 -11.87
CA VAL A 90 -67.83 -36.36 -12.96
C VAL A 90 -67.18 -34.97 -12.93
N GLU A 91 -67.98 -33.91 -12.79
CA GLU A 91 -67.47 -32.53 -12.67
C GLU A 91 -66.55 -32.34 -11.45
N PHE A 92 -66.92 -32.90 -10.30
CA PHE A 92 -66.08 -32.88 -9.09
C PHE A 92 -64.77 -33.63 -9.30
N ASP A 93 -64.80 -34.83 -9.89
CA ASP A 93 -63.60 -35.60 -10.16
C ASP A 93 -62.68 -34.90 -11.17
N GLU A 94 -63.23 -34.21 -12.16
CA GLU A 94 -62.45 -33.37 -13.07
C GLU A 94 -61.80 -32.18 -12.36
N LEU A 95 -62.55 -31.46 -11.52
CA LEU A 95 -62.02 -30.36 -10.73
C LEU A 95 -60.94 -30.85 -9.76
N LYS A 96 -61.16 -31.99 -9.10
CA LYS A 96 -60.17 -32.61 -8.22
C LYS A 96 -58.87 -32.94 -8.97
N ARG A 97 -58.96 -33.57 -10.15
CA ARG A 97 -57.78 -33.83 -11.00
C ARG A 97 -57.07 -32.53 -11.41
N LYS A 98 -57.81 -31.45 -11.70
CA LYS A 98 -57.23 -30.13 -12.02
C LYS A 98 -56.54 -29.50 -10.80
N CYS A 99 -57.16 -29.58 -9.62
CA CYS A 99 -56.56 -29.13 -8.35
C CYS A 99 -55.29 -29.92 -8.01
N GLU A 100 -55.28 -31.23 -8.18
CA GLU A 100 -54.09 -32.05 -7.95
C GLU A 100 -52.95 -31.71 -8.93
N LYS A 101 -53.27 -31.48 -10.22
CA LYS A 101 -52.28 -31.04 -11.21
C LYS A 101 -51.70 -29.67 -10.88
N SER A 102 -52.57 -28.69 -10.62
CA SER A 102 -52.12 -27.33 -10.25
C SER A 102 -51.32 -27.31 -8.95
N SER A 103 -51.69 -28.10 -7.94
CA SER A 103 -50.91 -28.23 -6.70
C SER A 103 -49.49 -28.74 -7.00
N ARG A 104 -49.35 -29.81 -7.80
CA ARG A 104 -48.03 -30.34 -8.17
C ARG A 104 -47.21 -29.32 -8.95
N GLU A 105 -47.84 -28.54 -9.83
CA GLU A 105 -47.17 -27.47 -10.57
C GLU A 105 -46.70 -26.34 -9.64
N ILE A 106 -47.52 -25.95 -8.65
CA ILE A 106 -47.15 -24.97 -7.62
C ILE A 106 -45.96 -25.48 -6.81
N ASP A 107 -45.96 -26.75 -6.40
CA ASP A 107 -44.86 -27.34 -5.63
C ASP A 107 -43.54 -27.31 -6.43
N VAL A 108 -43.58 -27.73 -7.70
CA VAL A 108 -42.41 -27.68 -8.60
C VAL A 108 -41.93 -26.25 -8.83
N GLN A 109 -42.85 -25.28 -8.96
CA GLN A 109 -42.49 -23.88 -9.11
C GLN A 109 -41.91 -23.30 -7.81
N ALA A 110 -42.45 -23.66 -6.64
CA ALA A 110 -41.95 -23.24 -5.35
C ALA A 110 -40.52 -23.75 -5.11
N GLU A 111 -40.24 -25.01 -5.44
CA GLU A 111 -38.86 -25.55 -5.39
C GLU A 111 -37.90 -24.82 -6.33
N LYS A 112 -38.35 -24.48 -7.55
CA LYS A 112 -37.53 -23.70 -8.50
C LYS A 112 -37.25 -22.30 -7.97
N LEU A 113 -38.25 -21.63 -7.41
CA LEU A 113 -38.10 -20.31 -6.79
C LEU A 113 -37.13 -20.36 -5.62
N GLN A 114 -37.22 -21.39 -4.77
CA GLN A 114 -36.28 -21.57 -3.66
C GLN A 114 -34.84 -21.72 -4.16
N LYS A 115 -34.60 -22.59 -5.17
CA LYS A 115 -33.26 -22.77 -5.76
C LYS A 115 -32.72 -21.48 -6.38
N LEU A 116 -33.55 -20.70 -7.05
CA LEU A 116 -33.14 -19.40 -7.59
C LEU A 116 -32.85 -18.39 -6.48
N GLN A 117 -33.62 -18.39 -5.40
CA GLN A 117 -33.39 -17.54 -4.24
C GLN A 117 -32.08 -17.91 -3.53
N ASP A 118 -31.79 -19.21 -3.37
CA ASP A 118 -30.54 -19.71 -2.81
C ASP A 118 -29.34 -19.31 -3.70
N LEU A 119 -29.47 -19.39 -5.02
CA LEU A 119 -28.44 -18.93 -5.95
C LEU A 119 -28.22 -17.41 -5.86
N VAL A 120 -29.29 -16.62 -5.77
CA VAL A 120 -29.23 -15.16 -5.62
C VAL A 120 -28.56 -14.78 -4.30
N THR A 121 -28.84 -15.48 -3.21
CA THR A 121 -28.20 -15.22 -1.91
C THR A 121 -26.72 -15.60 -1.94
N ALA A 122 -26.38 -16.79 -2.47
CA ALA A 122 -24.98 -17.22 -2.60
C ALA A 122 -24.15 -16.27 -3.49
N THR A 123 -24.70 -15.83 -4.62
CA THR A 123 -24.01 -14.86 -5.50
C THR A 123 -23.84 -13.49 -4.84
N LYS A 124 -24.83 -13.02 -4.07
CA LYS A 124 -24.70 -11.79 -3.27
C LYS A 124 -23.60 -11.91 -2.22
N GLU A 125 -23.49 -13.05 -1.54
CA GLU A 125 -22.44 -13.32 -0.56
C GLU A 125 -21.05 -13.34 -1.22
N GLN A 126 -20.91 -13.99 -2.37
CA GLN A 126 -19.66 -13.97 -3.15
C GLN A 126 -19.28 -12.56 -3.59
N MET A 127 -20.25 -11.77 -4.07
CA MET A 127 -20.00 -10.37 -4.43
C MET A 127 -19.54 -9.54 -3.22
N ALA A 128 -20.17 -9.72 -2.06
CA ALA A 128 -19.78 -9.03 -0.84
C ALA A 128 -18.36 -9.42 -0.38
N ALA A 129 -18.01 -10.72 -0.47
CA ALA A 129 -16.67 -11.20 -0.15
C ALA A 129 -15.61 -10.61 -1.10
N HIS A 130 -15.88 -10.60 -2.41
CA HIS A 130 -14.98 -9.98 -3.40
C HIS A 130 -14.83 -8.47 -3.20
N LEU A 131 -15.90 -7.76 -2.84
CA LEU A 131 -15.82 -6.34 -2.51
C LEU A 131 -14.92 -6.11 -1.29
N GLN A 132 -15.11 -6.84 -0.20
CA GLN A 132 -14.27 -6.72 0.99
C GLN A 132 -12.80 -7.07 0.73
N GLU A 133 -12.53 -8.09 -0.09
CA GLU A 133 -11.16 -8.45 -0.44
C GLU A 133 -10.51 -7.38 -1.31
N SER A 134 -11.22 -6.84 -2.30
CA SER A 134 -10.70 -5.75 -3.13
C SER A 134 -10.46 -4.47 -2.32
N GLU A 135 -11.33 -4.13 -1.36
CA GLU A 135 -11.12 -3.02 -0.43
C GLU A 135 -9.86 -3.21 0.42
N LYS A 136 -9.65 -4.41 0.98
CA LYS A 136 -8.43 -4.72 1.75
C LYS A 136 -7.17 -4.63 0.87
N GLN A 137 -7.23 -5.13 -0.36
CA GLN A 137 -6.11 -5.02 -1.30
C GLN A 137 -5.82 -3.55 -1.65
N CYS A 138 -6.85 -2.74 -1.89
CA CYS A 138 -6.69 -1.31 -2.14
C CYS A 138 -6.08 -0.59 -0.93
N GLN A 139 -6.51 -0.90 0.29
CA GLN A 139 -5.93 -0.35 1.52
C GLN A 139 -4.45 -0.72 1.65
N HIS A 140 -4.10 -1.99 1.44
CA HIS A 140 -2.71 -2.43 1.54
C HIS A 140 -1.80 -1.77 0.50
N ILE A 141 -2.25 -1.67 -0.76
CA ILE A 141 -1.52 -0.94 -1.82
C ILE A 141 -1.36 0.54 -1.46
N GLN A 142 -2.38 1.15 -0.84
CA GLN A 142 -2.31 2.54 -0.42
C GLN A 142 -1.29 2.75 0.72
N GLU A 143 -1.27 1.86 1.71
CA GLU A 143 -0.28 1.86 2.79
C GLU A 143 1.15 1.69 2.26
N ASP A 144 1.37 0.74 1.35
CA ASP A 144 2.68 0.51 0.71
C ASP A 144 3.12 1.72 -0.10
N LYS A 145 2.21 2.34 -0.86
CA LYS A 145 2.46 3.57 -1.61
C LYS A 145 2.86 4.70 -0.66
N ASP A 146 2.12 4.90 0.44
CA ASP A 146 2.40 5.96 1.40
C ASP A 146 3.73 5.72 2.13
N HIS A 147 4.04 4.47 2.46
CA HIS A 147 5.33 4.08 3.04
C HIS A 147 6.50 4.32 2.07
N ALA A 148 6.34 3.97 0.79
CA ALA A 148 7.32 4.25 -0.26
C ALA A 148 7.53 5.75 -0.47
N LEU A 149 6.46 6.55 -0.46
CA LEU A 149 6.53 8.01 -0.55
C LEU A 149 7.29 8.63 0.63
N GLN A 150 7.04 8.16 1.86
CA GLN A 150 7.79 8.61 3.03
C GLN A 150 9.29 8.29 2.91
N LYS A 151 9.64 7.09 2.43
CA LYS A 151 11.04 6.71 2.17
C LYS A 151 11.67 7.63 1.11
N LEU A 152 10.96 7.90 0.02
CA LEU A 152 11.44 8.79 -1.04
C LEU A 152 11.64 10.22 -0.54
N GLN A 153 10.72 10.76 0.26
CA GLN A 153 10.86 12.09 0.86
C GLN A 153 12.08 12.18 1.78
N LYS A 154 12.31 11.16 2.62
CA LYS A 154 13.51 11.07 3.47
C LYS A 154 14.80 11.04 2.64
N LEU A 155 14.85 10.21 1.60
CA LEU A 155 16.01 10.13 0.71
C LEU A 155 16.24 11.45 -0.03
N ARG A 156 15.18 12.11 -0.52
CA ARG A 156 15.28 13.41 -1.18
C ARG A 156 15.84 14.47 -0.23
N ALA A 157 15.37 14.51 1.01
CA ALA A 157 15.91 15.41 2.03
C ALA A 157 17.39 15.14 2.31
N GLN A 158 17.80 13.88 2.41
CA GLN A 158 19.20 13.49 2.60
C GLN A 158 20.08 13.91 1.41
N ILE A 159 19.61 13.71 0.18
CA ILE A 159 20.34 14.14 -1.04
C ILE A 159 20.48 15.66 -1.06
N SER A 160 19.41 16.40 -0.76
CA SER A 160 19.46 17.86 -0.69
C SER A 160 20.42 18.36 0.40
N GLN A 161 20.42 17.73 1.57
CA GLN A 161 21.34 18.06 2.65
C GLN A 161 22.79 17.74 2.28
N ALA A 162 23.05 16.56 1.72
CA ALA A 162 24.39 16.17 1.27
C ALA A 162 24.90 17.07 0.13
N GLY A 163 24.01 17.50 -0.77
CA GLY A 163 24.33 18.47 -1.80
C GLY A 163 24.72 19.83 -1.22
N ALA A 164 23.97 20.32 -0.22
CA ALA A 164 24.27 21.58 0.46
C ALA A 164 25.61 21.52 1.21
N THR A 165 25.90 20.45 1.95
CA THR A 165 27.17 20.29 2.68
C THR A 165 28.36 20.13 1.75
N ALA A 166 28.22 19.37 0.66
CA ALA A 166 29.26 19.27 -0.36
C ALA A 166 29.54 20.63 -1.01
N HIS A 167 28.50 21.41 -1.31
CA HIS A 167 28.66 22.75 -1.87
C HIS A 167 29.39 23.70 -0.90
N THR A 168 29.01 23.72 0.38
CA THR A 168 29.70 24.58 1.37
C THR A 168 31.16 24.18 1.57
N HIS A 169 31.46 22.88 1.59
CA HIS A 169 32.84 22.38 1.64
C HIS A 169 33.65 22.80 0.42
N LEU A 170 33.09 22.68 -0.79
CA LEU A 170 33.75 23.11 -2.02
C LEU A 170 34.04 24.61 -2.02
N VAL A 171 33.05 25.44 -1.66
CA VAL A 171 33.25 26.90 -1.56
C VAL A 171 34.33 27.24 -0.55
N THR A 172 34.32 26.58 0.61
CA THR A 172 35.33 26.78 1.67
C THR A 172 36.73 26.41 1.17
N LEU A 173 36.87 25.23 0.55
CA LEU A 173 38.14 24.75 0.00
C LEU A 173 38.66 25.68 -1.10
N THR A 174 37.81 26.08 -2.04
CA THR A 174 38.19 27.03 -3.11
C THR A 174 38.63 28.38 -2.54
N CYS A 175 37.92 28.90 -1.53
CA CYS A 175 38.29 30.14 -0.87
C CYS A 175 39.66 30.01 -0.19
N GLN A 176 39.88 28.94 0.59
CA GLN A 176 41.15 28.66 1.26
C GLN A 176 42.30 28.50 0.25
N CYS A 177 42.12 27.70 -0.80
CA CYS A 177 43.11 27.56 -1.87
C CYS A 177 43.43 28.89 -2.56
N SER A 178 42.42 29.71 -2.83
CA SER A 178 42.64 31.03 -3.43
C SER A 178 43.41 31.98 -2.51
N ALA A 179 43.15 31.92 -1.20
CA ALA A 179 43.84 32.72 -0.20
C ALA A 179 45.29 32.28 -0.05
N THR A 180 45.56 30.97 0.03
CA THR A 180 46.93 30.44 0.11
C THR A 180 47.72 30.74 -1.16
N LEU A 181 47.11 30.61 -2.34
CA LEU A 181 47.74 31.00 -3.60
C LEU A 181 48.13 32.47 -3.63
N LYS A 182 47.27 33.38 -3.16
CA LYS A 182 47.60 34.81 -3.05
C LYS A 182 48.78 35.06 -2.12
N VAL A 183 48.82 34.40 -0.97
CA VAL A 183 49.95 34.52 -0.03
C VAL A 183 51.24 34.01 -0.66
N LEU A 184 51.20 32.85 -1.31
CA LEU A 184 52.36 32.29 -2.00
C LEU A 184 52.84 33.19 -3.15
N GLN A 185 51.92 33.77 -3.92
CA GLN A 185 52.26 34.76 -4.95
C GLN A 185 53.00 35.97 -4.36
N GLN A 186 52.53 36.52 -3.24
CA GLN A 186 53.23 37.62 -2.55
C GLN A 186 54.63 37.23 -2.07
N VAL A 187 54.81 35.99 -1.59
CA VAL A 187 56.14 35.49 -1.20
C VAL A 187 57.06 35.39 -2.43
N VAL A 188 56.55 34.87 -3.55
CA VAL A 188 57.29 34.80 -4.82
C VAL A 188 57.67 36.20 -5.31
N GLU A 189 56.76 37.18 -5.27
CA GLU A 189 57.05 38.57 -5.65
C GLU A 189 58.15 39.18 -4.77
N LYS A 190 58.10 38.97 -3.45
CA LYS A 190 59.14 39.43 -2.52
C LYS A 190 60.49 38.76 -2.84
N ALA A 191 60.51 37.46 -3.07
CA ALA A 191 61.72 36.73 -3.42
C ALA A 191 62.32 37.23 -4.75
N GLN A 192 61.49 37.43 -5.78
CA GLN A 192 61.91 37.99 -7.06
C GLN A 192 62.47 39.41 -6.89
N ARG A 193 61.85 40.24 -6.05
CA ARG A 193 62.37 41.58 -5.76
C ARG A 193 63.75 41.53 -5.09
N ILE A 194 63.93 40.64 -4.12
CA ILE A 194 65.23 40.43 -3.46
C ILE A 194 66.29 39.99 -4.48
N LEU A 195 65.96 39.02 -5.35
CA LEU A 195 66.88 38.57 -6.40
C LEU A 195 67.26 39.69 -7.37
N ARG A 196 66.30 40.48 -7.85
CA ARG A 196 66.58 41.64 -8.72
C ARG A 196 67.47 42.67 -8.04
N LEU A 197 67.22 42.97 -6.77
CA LEU A 197 68.07 43.87 -5.99
C LEU A 197 69.48 43.30 -5.83
N ALA A 198 69.60 41.99 -5.55
CA ALA A 198 70.89 41.32 -5.45
C ALA A 198 71.67 41.37 -6.77
N GLU A 199 71.00 41.17 -7.91
CA GLU A 199 71.61 41.32 -9.25
C GLU A 199 72.08 42.76 -9.52
N MET A 200 71.26 43.75 -9.17
CA MET A 200 71.64 45.17 -9.30
C MET A 200 72.85 45.52 -8.42
N CYS A 201 72.87 45.08 -7.16
CA CYS A 201 73.99 45.27 -6.26
C CYS A 201 75.25 44.58 -6.78
N ARG A 202 75.14 43.34 -7.29
CA ARG A 202 76.27 42.57 -7.85
C ARG A 202 76.94 43.27 -9.03
N ARG A 203 76.22 44.11 -9.79
CA ARG A 203 76.83 44.93 -10.85
C ARG A 203 77.77 46.02 -10.33
N LEU A 204 77.58 46.47 -9.08
CA LEU A 204 78.41 47.49 -8.44
C LEU A 204 79.58 46.89 -7.63
N GLU A 205 79.59 45.58 -7.45
CA GLU A 205 80.66 44.85 -6.75
C GLU A 205 81.92 44.76 -7.63
N THR A 206 83.07 44.77 -6.97
CA THR A 206 84.37 44.54 -7.61
C THR A 206 84.52 43.10 -8.08
N GLU A 207 85.42 42.84 -9.03
CA GLU A 207 85.66 41.46 -9.52
C GLU A 207 86.18 40.54 -8.40
N GLU A 208 86.98 41.08 -7.48
CA GLU A 208 87.46 40.33 -6.31
C GLU A 208 86.30 39.84 -5.43
N GLU A 209 85.32 40.70 -5.16
CA GLU A 209 84.13 40.36 -4.36
C GLU A 209 83.19 39.40 -5.07
N LYS A 210 83.16 39.41 -6.40
CA LYS A 210 82.37 38.47 -7.20
C LYS A 210 82.97 37.07 -7.20
N VAL A 211 84.30 36.95 -7.19
CA VAL A 211 85.03 35.67 -7.21
C VAL A 211 85.22 35.09 -5.80
N LEU A 212 85.48 35.94 -4.80
CA LEU A 212 85.58 35.58 -3.39
C LEU A 212 84.57 36.39 -2.55
N PRO A 213 83.26 36.04 -2.59
CA PRO A 213 82.23 36.75 -1.85
C PRO A 213 82.31 36.56 -0.33
N PHE A 214 83.01 35.53 0.14
CA PHE A 214 83.05 35.15 1.54
C PHE A 214 84.49 35.10 2.04
N TYR A 215 84.76 35.83 3.12
CA TYR A 215 86.07 35.90 3.73
C TYR A 215 86.27 34.74 4.72
N PRO A 216 87.50 34.21 4.84
CA PRO A 216 87.81 33.27 5.91
C PRO A 216 87.57 33.95 7.26
N SER A 217 87.00 33.19 8.19
CA SER A 217 86.80 33.68 9.56
C SER A 217 88.15 34.05 10.17
N SER A 218 88.21 35.23 10.78
CA SER A 218 89.39 35.67 11.54
C SER A 218 89.49 34.99 12.91
N LEU A 219 88.47 34.21 13.30
CA LEU A 219 88.43 33.47 14.55
C LEU A 219 89.24 32.17 14.45
N SER A 220 89.98 31.84 15.51
CA SER A 220 90.61 30.53 15.66
C SER A 220 89.58 29.41 15.78
N GLU A 221 89.97 28.17 15.50
CA GLU A 221 89.08 27.00 15.56
C GLU A 221 88.42 26.83 16.94
N SER A 222 89.14 27.15 18.02
CA SER A 222 88.60 27.13 19.38
C SER A 222 87.53 28.20 19.63
N GLU A 223 87.70 29.39 19.05
CA GLU A 223 86.73 30.49 19.17
C GLU A 223 85.48 30.24 18.32
N GLN A 224 85.65 29.64 17.14
CA GLN A 224 84.54 29.20 16.30
C GLN A 224 83.68 28.16 17.01
N GLN A 225 84.30 27.16 17.65
CA GLN A 225 83.58 26.15 18.44
C GLN A 225 82.83 26.77 19.63
N LYS A 226 83.39 27.78 20.29
CA LYS A 226 82.69 28.50 21.36
C LYS A 226 81.51 29.30 20.85
N ALA A 227 81.66 30.00 19.73
CA ALA A 227 80.57 30.74 19.10
C ALA A 227 79.41 29.81 18.70
N LEU A 228 79.72 28.65 18.11
CA LEU A 228 78.71 27.65 17.76
C LEU A 228 77.94 27.13 18.98
N ARG A 229 78.62 26.87 20.11
CA ARG A 229 77.96 26.44 21.36
C ARG A 229 77.01 27.50 21.91
N VAL A 230 77.41 28.77 21.89
CA VAL A 230 76.57 29.89 22.33
C VAL A 230 75.34 30.06 21.44
N LEU A 231 75.44 29.70 20.16
CA LEU A 231 74.32 29.74 19.20
C LEU A 231 73.33 28.58 19.39
N GLU A 232 73.79 27.44 19.91
CA GLU A 232 72.95 26.29 20.26
C GLU A 232 72.18 26.50 21.58
N GLU A 233 72.71 27.33 22.48
CA GLU A 233 72.07 27.69 23.74
C GLU A 233 70.77 28.48 23.52
N THR A 234 69.77 28.26 24.36
CA THR A 234 68.50 28.98 24.28
C THR A 234 68.67 30.43 24.72
N PRO A 235 68.43 31.43 23.84
CA PRO A 235 68.70 32.82 24.16
C PRO A 235 67.79 33.34 25.28
N THR A 236 68.40 33.78 26.38
CA THR A 236 67.68 34.33 27.55
C THR A 236 67.28 35.80 27.32
N GLU A 237 68.14 36.56 26.64
CA GLU A 237 67.92 37.98 26.35
C GLU A 237 67.00 38.21 25.13
N PRO A 238 66.19 39.29 25.13
CA PRO A 238 65.27 39.61 24.04
C PRO A 238 65.99 39.92 22.72
N LEU A 239 67.17 40.56 22.78
CA LEU A 239 67.99 40.82 21.60
C LEU A 239 68.50 39.51 20.97
N ALA A 240 69.00 38.59 21.81
CA ALA A 240 69.49 37.30 21.35
C ALA A 240 68.39 36.44 20.71
N ARG A 241 67.13 36.56 21.18
CA ARG A 241 65.97 35.92 20.55
C ARG A 241 65.68 36.49 19.16
N ALA A 242 65.71 37.81 19.01
CA ALA A 242 65.50 38.46 17.71
C ALA A 242 66.64 38.16 16.73
N MET A 243 67.88 38.09 17.21
CA MET A 243 69.04 37.73 16.38
C MET A 243 68.96 36.30 15.85
N LYS A 244 68.26 35.39 16.56
CA LYS A 244 68.07 34.00 16.12
C LYS A 244 67.39 33.91 14.74
N ASP A 245 66.45 34.81 14.45
CA ASP A 245 65.74 34.84 13.16
C ASP A 245 66.66 35.26 11.99
N TYR A 246 67.82 35.85 12.28
CA TYR A 246 68.79 36.33 11.29
C TYR A 246 70.07 35.48 11.21
N MET A 247 70.10 34.32 11.88
CA MET A 247 71.27 33.43 11.96
C MET A 247 71.79 32.90 10.61
N GLY A 248 71.03 33.07 9.52
CA GLY A 248 71.47 32.76 8.16
C GLY A 248 72.10 33.93 7.39
N LEU A 249 72.07 35.16 7.93
CA LEU A 249 72.51 36.38 7.26
C LEU A 249 73.93 36.83 7.63
N GLU A 250 74.68 36.03 8.41
CA GLU A 250 76.04 36.40 8.86
C GLU A 250 76.96 36.79 7.71
N ARG A 251 76.96 35.99 6.64
CA ARG A 251 77.76 36.25 5.43
C ARG A 251 77.30 37.50 4.68
N PHE A 252 76.00 37.82 4.70
CA PHE A 252 75.49 39.06 4.14
C PHE A 252 76.03 40.26 4.92
N TRP A 253 75.98 40.20 6.25
CA TRP A 253 76.50 41.27 7.12
C TRP A 253 78.01 41.45 7.00
N GLN A 254 78.78 40.37 6.83
CA GLN A 254 80.22 40.47 6.54
C GLN A 254 80.49 41.28 5.26
N ARG A 255 79.78 40.96 4.17
CA ARG A 255 79.92 41.69 2.88
C ARG A 255 79.47 43.14 3.00
N PHE A 256 78.35 43.38 3.68
CA PHE A 256 77.85 44.73 3.93
C PHE A 256 78.85 45.58 4.73
N ASN A 257 79.41 45.03 5.80
CA ASN A 257 80.37 45.72 6.64
C ASN A 257 81.67 46.05 5.89
N LYS A 258 82.16 45.13 5.05
CA LYS A 258 83.32 45.41 4.18
C LYS A 258 83.05 46.59 3.25
N ALA A 259 81.96 46.55 2.49
CA ALA A 259 81.59 47.64 1.57
C ALA A 259 81.46 48.98 2.33
N LYS A 260 80.92 48.97 3.55
CA LYS A 260 80.82 50.17 4.39
C LYS A 260 82.18 50.70 4.85
N LEU A 261 83.12 49.82 5.19
CA LEU A 261 84.49 50.22 5.55
C LEU A 261 85.23 50.81 4.34
N GLU A 262 85.06 50.22 3.16
CA GLU A 262 85.63 50.73 1.92
C GLU A 262 85.06 52.10 1.52
N GLU A 263 83.73 52.28 1.64
CA GLU A 263 83.07 53.57 1.45
C GLU A 263 83.70 54.65 2.37
N LYS A 264 83.92 54.32 3.65
CA LYS A 264 84.55 55.25 4.61
C LYS A 264 86.01 55.56 4.27
N ALA A 265 86.77 54.57 3.82
CA ALA A 265 88.15 54.78 3.38
C ALA A 265 88.20 55.69 2.13
N LEU A 266 87.31 55.48 1.15
CA LEU A 266 87.19 56.31 -0.04
C LEU A 266 86.77 57.74 0.28
N GLU A 267 85.83 57.93 1.21
CA GLU A 267 85.45 59.27 1.70
C GLU A 267 86.65 60.03 2.28
N GLN A 268 87.46 59.37 3.10
CA GLN A 268 88.67 59.96 3.68
C GLN A 268 89.72 60.30 2.62
N ALA A 269 89.98 59.38 1.69
CA ALA A 269 90.92 59.60 0.58
C ALA A 269 90.48 60.75 -0.33
N ARG A 270 89.18 60.84 -0.66
CA ARG A 270 88.60 61.94 -1.43
C ARG A 270 88.77 63.27 -0.71
N ALA A 271 88.52 63.32 0.60
CA ALA A 271 88.71 64.54 1.39
C ALA A 271 90.19 64.99 1.40
N ALA A 272 91.12 64.05 1.58
CA ALA A 272 92.56 64.34 1.53
C ALA A 272 93.00 64.86 0.15
N LEU A 273 92.55 64.23 -0.94
CA LEU A 273 92.81 64.68 -2.32
C LEU A 273 92.21 66.05 -2.61
N ALA A 274 90.99 66.32 -2.14
CA ALA A 274 90.35 67.62 -2.29
C ALA A 274 91.14 68.72 -1.57
N ASN A 275 91.58 68.47 -0.34
CA ASN A 275 92.44 69.38 0.42
C ASN A 275 93.77 69.64 -0.30
N ARG A 276 94.42 68.58 -0.80
CA ARG A 276 95.67 68.69 -1.57
C ARG A 276 95.48 69.46 -2.87
N ASN A 277 94.39 69.21 -3.60
CA ASN A 277 94.06 69.94 -4.83
C ASN A 277 93.82 71.42 -4.53
N GLN A 278 93.07 71.74 -3.47
CA GLN A 278 92.86 73.11 -3.03
C GLN A 278 94.19 73.79 -2.66
N HIS A 279 95.09 73.09 -1.98
CA HIS A 279 96.42 73.59 -1.65
C HIS A 279 97.27 73.84 -2.91
N LEU A 280 97.29 72.90 -3.86
CA LEU A 280 98.00 73.07 -5.14
C LEU A 280 97.44 74.22 -5.97
N ARG A 281 96.12 74.41 -6.01
CA ARG A 281 95.49 75.58 -6.66
C ARG A 281 95.92 76.89 -6.01
N LYS A 282 95.99 76.94 -4.67
CA LYS A 282 96.52 78.10 -3.94
C LYS A 282 98.00 78.37 -4.28
N LEU A 283 98.83 77.32 -4.32
CA LEU A 283 100.24 77.45 -4.72
C LEU A 283 100.38 77.94 -6.17
N LEU A 284 99.64 77.37 -7.11
CA LEU A 284 99.62 77.82 -8.51
C LEU A 284 99.18 79.28 -8.62
N GLN A 285 98.16 79.70 -7.87
CA GLN A 285 97.74 81.10 -7.81
C GLN A 285 98.86 82.01 -7.29
N GLN A 286 99.60 81.58 -6.26
CA GLN A 286 100.78 82.30 -5.77
C GLN A 286 101.90 82.36 -6.81
N TYR A 287 102.22 81.25 -7.49
CA TYR A 287 103.23 81.22 -8.55
C TYR A 287 102.86 82.11 -9.75
N LEU A 288 101.60 82.07 -10.21
CA LEU A 288 101.12 82.94 -11.29
C LEU A 288 101.15 84.41 -10.88
N SER A 289 100.80 84.74 -9.63
CA SER A 289 100.94 86.10 -9.12
C SER A 289 102.41 86.54 -9.05
N GLY A 290 103.35 85.65 -8.69
CA GLY A 290 104.78 85.92 -8.66
C GLY A 290 105.43 86.01 -10.05
N ALA A 291 104.98 85.22 -11.03
CA ALA A 291 105.45 85.29 -12.41
C ALA A 291 104.88 86.52 -13.16
N ALA A 292 103.63 86.91 -12.86
CA ALA A 292 103.02 88.14 -13.38
C ALA A 292 103.65 89.44 -12.81
N VAL A 293 104.47 89.35 -11.75
CA VAL A 293 105.22 90.48 -11.19
C VAL A 293 106.42 90.91 -12.06
N SER A 294 106.71 90.24 -13.19
CA SER A 294 107.67 90.77 -14.18
C SER A 294 107.13 91.93 -15.04
N GLN A 295 105.86 92.35 -14.90
CA GLN A 295 105.37 93.55 -15.60
C GLN A 295 104.45 94.48 -14.81
N LYS A 296 104.08 94.17 -13.56
CA LYS A 296 103.36 95.11 -12.70
C LYS A 296 103.91 95.07 -11.26
N VAL A 297 104.55 96.17 -10.90
CA VAL A 297 104.99 96.70 -9.60
C VAL A 297 104.51 95.90 -8.36
N PRO A 298 105.42 95.50 -7.44
CA PRO A 298 105.09 94.65 -6.31
C PRO A 298 104.37 95.41 -5.19
N ARG A 299 103.13 95.01 -4.88
CA ARG A 299 102.45 95.27 -3.60
C ARG A 299 102.40 93.95 -2.82
N ASN A 300 103.55 93.47 -2.35
CA ASN A 300 103.73 92.71 -1.10
C ASN A 300 105.20 92.29 -0.96
N PRO A 301 105.79 92.38 0.24
CA PRO A 301 107.22 92.16 0.44
C PRO A 301 107.60 90.69 0.28
N HIS A 302 108.56 90.41 -0.61
CA HIS A 302 109.18 89.10 -0.79
C HIS A 302 110.10 88.74 0.40
N PRO A 303 110.18 87.46 0.82
CA PRO A 303 110.98 86.98 1.95
C PRO A 303 112.47 86.76 1.56
N ILE A 304 113.03 87.65 0.74
CA ILE A 304 114.47 87.65 0.40
C ILE A 304 115.18 88.82 1.13
N LEU A 305 114.42 89.70 1.79
CA LEU A 305 114.92 90.89 2.51
C LEU A 305 114.88 90.73 4.03
N THR A 306 115.23 89.56 4.57
CA THR A 306 115.48 89.41 6.01
C THR A 306 116.89 88.87 6.25
N ILE A 307 117.83 89.81 6.30
CA ILE A 307 119.21 89.56 6.70
C ILE A 307 119.24 89.28 8.21
N LYS A 308 119.63 88.04 8.54
CA LYS A 308 120.32 87.55 9.76
C LYS A 308 120.09 88.29 11.08
N GLN A 309 119.48 87.60 12.05
CA GLN A 309 119.99 87.57 13.43
C GLN A 309 119.90 86.14 13.98
N LYS A 310 121.06 85.52 14.23
CA LYS A 310 121.20 84.31 15.06
C LYS A 310 121.14 84.74 16.54
N PRO A 311 120.48 83.95 17.40
CA PRO A 311 120.95 83.79 18.77
C PRO A 311 121.37 82.33 19.04
N HIS A 312 122.48 82.21 19.76
CA HIS A 312 123.16 80.99 20.19
C HIS A 312 122.34 80.11 21.15
N PRO A 313 122.70 78.82 21.27
CA PRO A 313 122.02 77.84 22.12
C PRO A 313 122.50 77.96 23.58
N LYS A 314 121.63 77.59 24.53
CA LYS A 314 122.04 77.29 25.91
C LYS A 314 121.77 75.81 26.21
N LYS A 315 122.73 75.27 26.97
CA LYS A 315 122.96 73.89 27.40
C LYS A 315 121.72 73.17 27.91
#